data_AF-A0A1I7FQ21-F1
#
_entry.id   AF-A0A1I7FQ21-F1
#
_cell.length_a   1.000
_cell.length_b   1.000
_cell.length_c   1.000
_cell.angle_alpha   90.00
_cell.angle_beta   90.00
_cell.angle_gamma   90.00
#
_symmetry.space_group_name_H-M   'P 1'
#
loop_
_entity.id
_entity.type
_entity.pdbx_description
1 polymer ?
#
loop_
_entity_poly.entity_id
_entity_poly.type
_entity_poly.pdbx_seq_one_letter_code
_entity_poly.pdbx_strand_id
1 'polypeptide(L)'
;MSKAFTRESEPDDLDEEGNGDALPSLPSGAKNYITPEGHKRLMDEFLWLMNRERPQVTATVSWAAANGDRSENADYIYGKKRLREIDRRIRFLTKRLDMAEIIDPSTPREDETRVFFGATVTYANEKGEEKTVSIVGVNEIDTTRGYISWVSPLARTLIKAREGDVVTLHAPGGTEELEILEVRYQAIPMEPFGMGSGTGRAMAGSAR
;
A
#
# COMPACT_ATOMS: atom_id res chain seq x y z
N MET A 1 -22.38 30.43 55.29
CA MET A 1 -22.28 28.99 55.05
C MET A 1 -23.29 28.60 53.99
N SER A 2 -22.83 28.42 52.75
CA SER A 2 -23.67 27.97 51.64
C SER A 2 -22.78 27.12 50.73
N LYS A 3 -23.03 25.81 50.69
CA LYS A 3 -22.44 24.88 49.73
C LYS A 3 -23.10 25.14 48.38
N ALA A 4 -22.32 25.53 47.37
CA ALA A 4 -22.72 25.45 45.97
C ALA A 4 -21.94 24.29 45.34
N PHE A 5 -22.71 23.33 44.83
CA PHE A 5 -22.26 22.18 44.07
C PHE A 5 -22.06 22.68 42.63
N THR A 6 -20.81 22.87 42.19
CA THR A 6 -20.52 23.22 40.80
C THR A 6 -20.10 21.96 40.06
N ARG A 7 -21.05 21.41 39.29
CA ARG A 7 -20.79 20.41 38.27
C ARG A 7 -20.66 21.20 36.97
N GLU A 8 -19.44 21.46 36.54
CA GLU A 8 -19.17 21.99 35.19
C GLU A 8 -18.33 20.94 34.46
N SER A 9 -18.93 20.48 33.38
CA SER A 9 -18.41 19.61 32.34
C SER A 9 -17.09 20.14 31.79
N GLU A 10 -16.05 19.31 31.81
CA GLU A 10 -14.86 19.56 30.99
C GLU A 10 -15.30 19.58 29.51
N PRO A 11 -14.92 20.62 28.74
CA PRO A 11 -15.14 20.63 27.31
C PRO A 11 -14.17 19.64 26.66
N ASP A 12 -14.74 18.55 26.14
CA ASP A 12 -14.09 17.60 25.25
C ASP A 12 -14.09 18.21 23.85
N ASP A 13 -13.24 19.22 23.63
CA ASP A 13 -13.04 19.83 22.31
C ASP A 13 -11.64 20.43 22.27
N LEU A 14 -10.70 19.75 21.62
CA LEU A 14 -9.91 20.34 20.54
C LEU A 14 -9.40 19.20 19.67
N ASP A 15 -10.19 18.92 18.65
CA ASP A 15 -9.77 18.37 17.38
C ASP A 15 -8.55 19.14 16.86
N GLU A 16 -7.35 18.71 17.23
CA GLU A 16 -6.18 18.97 16.40
C GLU A 16 -6.28 18.03 15.19
N GLU A 17 -7.13 18.43 14.24
CA GLU A 17 -7.03 18.09 12.82
C GLU A 17 -5.70 18.65 12.26
N GLY A 18 -4.59 18.13 12.78
CA GLY A 18 -3.28 18.29 12.21
C GLY A 18 -3.22 17.45 10.94
N ASN A 19 -3.29 18.13 9.81
CA ASN A 19 -3.01 17.68 8.45
C ASN A 19 -1.61 17.04 8.31
N GLY A 20 -1.39 15.89 8.96
CA GLY A 20 -0.16 15.09 8.92
C GLY A 20 -0.38 13.70 8.29
N ASP A 21 -1.57 13.44 7.77
CA ASP A 21 -1.99 12.15 7.20
C ASP A 21 -1.85 12.14 5.68
N ALA A 22 -0.70 12.58 5.18
CA ALA A 22 -0.33 12.40 3.77
C ALA A 22 -0.10 10.90 3.52
N LEU A 23 -1.19 10.15 3.38
CA LEU A 23 -1.19 8.95 2.55
C LEU A 23 -0.45 9.32 1.26
N PRO A 24 0.46 8.48 0.71
CA PRO A 24 1.02 8.76 -0.60
C PRO A 24 -0.16 8.92 -1.56
N SER A 25 -0.44 10.16 -1.92
CA SER A 25 -1.63 10.52 -2.65
C SER A 25 -1.45 9.92 -4.03
N LEU A 26 -2.43 9.13 -4.46
CA LEU A 26 -2.61 9.04 -5.90
C LEU A 26 -2.80 10.48 -6.37
N PRO A 27 -2.18 10.89 -7.49
CA PRO A 27 -2.45 12.20 -8.05
C PRO A 27 -3.96 12.38 -8.14
N SER A 28 -4.46 13.55 -7.75
CA SER A 28 -5.90 13.85 -7.73
C SER A 28 -6.51 13.52 -9.10
N GLY A 29 -7.51 12.63 -9.11
CA GLY A 29 -8.17 12.16 -10.34
C GLY A 29 -7.51 10.96 -11.04
N ALA A 30 -6.43 10.38 -10.50
CA ALA A 30 -5.79 9.20 -11.09
C ALA A 30 -6.55 7.91 -10.75
N LYS A 31 -6.80 7.08 -11.77
CA LYS A 31 -7.35 5.73 -11.65
C LYS A 31 -6.43 4.84 -10.81
N ASN A 32 -6.96 4.19 -9.77
CA ASN A 32 -6.18 3.27 -8.92
C ASN A 32 -6.20 1.86 -9.52
N TYR A 33 -5.40 1.64 -10.56
CA TYR A 33 -5.27 0.31 -11.12
C TYR A 33 -4.66 -0.66 -10.11
N ILE A 34 -5.23 -1.86 -10.05
CA ILE A 34 -4.77 -2.95 -9.18
C ILE A 34 -4.96 -4.29 -9.88
N THR A 35 -4.09 -5.26 -9.63
CA THR A 35 -4.31 -6.63 -10.12
C THR A 35 -5.35 -7.35 -9.25
N PRO A 36 -5.99 -8.42 -9.74
CA PRO A 36 -6.94 -9.21 -8.95
C PRO A 36 -6.33 -9.72 -7.63
N GLU A 37 -5.08 -10.18 -7.66
CA GLU A 37 -4.42 -10.71 -6.47
C GLU A 37 -4.02 -9.62 -5.47
N GLY A 38 -3.62 -8.45 -5.95
CA GLY A 38 -3.40 -7.30 -5.07
C GLY A 38 -4.69 -6.82 -4.42
N HIS A 39 -5.79 -6.76 -5.16
CA HIS A 39 -7.10 -6.41 -4.62
C HIS A 39 -7.54 -7.40 -3.55
N LYS A 40 -7.43 -8.70 -3.84
CA LYS A 40 -7.73 -9.77 -2.88
C LYS A 40 -6.90 -9.62 -1.60
N ARG A 41 -5.60 -9.40 -1.71
CA ARG A 41 -4.73 -9.17 -0.55
C ARG A 41 -5.19 -7.99 0.33
N LEU A 42 -5.55 -6.86 -0.28
CA LEU A 42 -6.06 -5.69 0.47
C LEU A 42 -7.42 -5.98 1.13
N MET A 43 -8.30 -6.71 0.45
CA MET A 43 -9.59 -7.13 0.97
C MET A 43 -9.42 -8.10 2.15
N ASP A 44 -8.54 -9.08 2.03
CA ASP A 44 -8.25 -10.07 3.08
C ASP A 44 -7.72 -9.37 4.36
N GLU A 45 -6.82 -8.40 4.19
CA GLU A 45 -6.33 -7.58 5.31
C GLU A 45 -7.48 -6.77 5.95
N PHE A 46 -8.31 -6.11 5.13
CA PHE A 46 -9.44 -5.32 5.61
C PHE A 46 -10.41 -6.18 6.44
N LEU A 47 -10.79 -7.34 5.92
CA LEU A 47 -11.70 -8.27 6.59
C LEU A 47 -11.09 -8.82 7.89
N TRP A 48 -9.79 -9.09 7.90
CA TRP A 48 -9.11 -9.54 9.12
C TRP A 48 -9.10 -8.45 10.20
N LEU A 49 -8.77 -7.20 9.85
CA LEU A 49 -8.79 -6.07 10.79
C LEU A 49 -10.20 -5.86 11.36
N MET A 50 -11.23 -5.89 10.51
CA MET A 50 -12.62 -5.66 10.90
C MET A 50 -13.19 -6.78 11.77
N ASN A 51 -12.96 -8.04 11.39
CA ASN A 51 -13.66 -9.18 11.98
C ASN A 51 -12.85 -9.90 13.08
N ARG A 52 -11.54 -9.67 13.16
CA ARG A 52 -10.65 -10.34 14.12
C ARG A 52 -9.96 -9.36 15.04
N GLU A 53 -9.04 -8.55 14.50
CA GLU A 53 -8.12 -7.80 15.35
C GLU A 53 -8.82 -6.67 16.10
N ARG A 54 -9.61 -5.84 15.41
CA ARG A 54 -10.29 -4.70 16.05
C ARG A 54 -11.22 -5.14 17.19
N PRO A 55 -12.08 -6.17 17.04
CA PRO A 55 -12.88 -6.69 18.15
C PRO A 55 -12.04 -7.21 19.32
N GLN A 56 -10.95 -7.94 19.04
CA GLN A 56 -10.07 -8.48 20.08
C GLN A 56 -9.41 -7.38 20.90
N VAL A 57 -8.79 -6.39 20.25
CA VAL A 57 -8.14 -5.27 20.95
C VAL A 57 -9.18 -4.44 21.71
N THR A 58 -10.38 -4.25 21.15
CA THR A 58 -11.48 -3.56 21.83
C THR A 58 -11.86 -4.27 23.13
N ALA A 59 -11.99 -5.60 23.10
CA ALA A 59 -12.29 -6.39 24.28
C ALA A 59 -11.20 -6.26 25.35
N THR A 60 -9.92 -6.33 24.96
CA THR A 60 -8.77 -6.13 25.86
C THR A 60 -8.79 -4.74 26.50
N VAL A 61 -9.01 -3.69 25.71
CA VAL A 61 -9.08 -2.30 26.21
C VAL A 61 -10.26 -2.13 27.17
N SER A 62 -11.42 -2.70 26.84
CA SER A 62 -12.61 -2.63 27.70
C SER A 62 -12.40 -3.35 29.03
N TRP A 63 -11.75 -4.51 29.02
CA TRP A 63 -11.43 -5.26 30.23
C TRP A 63 -10.40 -4.50 31.09
N ALA A 64 -9.33 -3.99 30.48
CA ALA A 64 -8.31 -3.20 31.16
C ALA A 64 -8.91 -1.93 31.81
N ALA A 65 -9.86 -1.29 31.12
CA ALA A 65 -10.58 -0.12 31.62
C ALA A 65 -11.54 -0.42 32.80
N ALA A 66 -11.96 -1.67 32.98
CA ALA A 66 -12.84 -2.10 34.07
C ALA A 66 -12.06 -2.52 35.34
N ASN A 67 -10.78 -2.91 35.19
CA ASN A 67 -10.00 -3.55 36.26
C ASN A 67 -8.91 -2.66 36.90
N GLY A 68 -8.83 -1.37 36.59
CA GLY A 68 -7.83 -0.51 37.23
C GLY A 68 -7.79 0.95 36.77
N ASP A 69 -6.81 1.69 37.29
CA ASP A 69 -6.51 3.05 36.86
C ASP A 69 -5.99 3.04 35.42
N ARG A 70 -6.71 3.75 34.54
CA ARG A 70 -6.42 3.82 33.11
C ARG A 70 -5.08 4.50 32.81
N SER A 71 -4.61 5.37 33.70
CA SER A 71 -3.39 6.15 33.50
C SER A 71 -2.10 5.34 33.69
N GLU A 72 -2.17 4.24 34.45
CA GLU A 72 -1.02 3.37 34.74
C GLU A 72 -1.13 1.98 34.10
N ASN A 73 -2.33 1.59 33.63
CA ASN A 73 -2.54 0.28 33.03
C ASN A 73 -1.92 0.18 31.62
N ALA A 74 -0.82 -0.59 31.51
CA ALA A 74 -0.10 -0.81 30.26
C ALA A 74 -0.97 -1.41 29.13
N ASP A 75 -1.87 -2.34 29.45
CA ASP A 75 -2.77 -2.98 28.47
C ASP A 75 -3.77 -1.97 27.89
N TYR A 76 -4.24 -1.03 28.73
CA TYR A 76 -5.11 0.04 28.28
C TYR A 76 -4.38 1.02 27.35
N ILE A 77 -3.18 1.47 27.74
CA ILE A 77 -2.38 2.42 26.94
C ILE A 77 -1.99 1.80 25.59
N TYR A 78 -1.43 0.59 25.62
CA TYR A 78 -1.03 -0.12 24.40
C TYR A 78 -2.23 -0.45 23.52
N GLY A 79 -3.31 -0.97 24.11
CA GLY A 79 -4.52 -1.31 23.37
C GLY A 79 -5.16 -0.09 22.71
N LYS A 80 -5.22 1.07 23.38
CA LYS A 80 -5.70 2.31 22.77
C LYS A 80 -4.83 2.78 21.62
N LYS A 81 -3.49 2.66 21.73
CA LYS A 81 -2.57 2.96 20.62
C LYS A 81 -2.84 2.02 19.45
N ARG A 82 -2.95 0.71 19.70
CA ARG A 82 -3.21 -0.30 18.68
C ARG A 82 -4.55 -0.10 17.98
N LEU A 83 -5.62 0.28 18.70
CA LEU A 83 -6.90 0.62 18.08
C LEU A 83 -6.78 1.79 17.10
N ARG A 84 -6.02 2.84 17.43
CA ARG A 84 -5.79 3.97 16.51
C ARG A 84 -5.05 3.53 15.25
N GLU A 85 -4.05 2.65 15.39
CA GLU A 85 -3.31 2.08 14.24
C GLU A 85 -4.24 1.27 13.34
N ILE A 86 -5.08 0.41 13.93
CA ILE A 86 -6.07 -0.41 13.20
C ILE A 86 -7.09 0.48 12.49
N ASP A 87 -7.69 1.45 13.18
CA ASP A 87 -8.70 2.34 12.60
C ASP A 87 -8.11 3.19 11.45
N ARG A 88 -6.85 3.64 11.58
CA ARG A 88 -6.12 4.33 10.51
C ARG A 88 -5.91 3.41 9.31
N ARG A 89 -5.52 2.15 9.54
CA ARG A 89 -5.31 1.18 8.47
C ARG A 89 -6.60 0.81 7.75
N ILE A 90 -7.69 0.61 8.49
CA ILE A 90 -9.04 0.36 7.94
C ILE A 90 -9.47 1.53 7.05
N ARG A 91 -9.30 2.77 7.52
CA ARG A 91 -9.64 3.97 6.74
C ARG A 91 -8.83 4.04 5.43
N PHE A 92 -7.54 3.73 5.50
CA PHE A 92 -6.69 3.65 4.32
C PHE A 92 -7.19 2.59 3.33
N LEU A 93 -7.41 1.36 3.79
CA LEU A 93 -7.86 0.24 2.95
C LEU A 93 -9.21 0.54 2.32
N THR A 94 -10.16 1.08 3.08
CA THR A 94 -11.49 1.47 2.59
C THR A 94 -11.37 2.42 1.40
N LYS A 95 -10.58 3.50 1.52
CA LYS A 95 -10.37 4.45 0.42
C LYS A 95 -9.70 3.80 -0.80
N ARG A 96 -8.74 2.89 -0.57
CA ARG A 96 -8.03 2.20 -1.67
C ARG A 96 -8.92 1.23 -2.43
N LEU A 97 -9.74 0.47 -1.70
CA LEU A 97 -10.69 -0.48 -2.26
C LEU A 97 -11.82 0.23 -3.01
N ASP A 98 -12.34 1.34 -2.46
CA ASP A 98 -13.39 2.15 -3.10
C ASP A 98 -12.94 2.74 -4.46
N MET A 99 -11.68 3.18 -4.54
CA MET A 99 -11.11 3.75 -5.77
C MET A 99 -10.56 2.70 -6.75
N ALA A 100 -10.55 1.41 -6.40
CA ALA A 100 -9.83 0.37 -7.14
C ALA A 100 -10.46 0.07 -8.51
N GLU A 101 -9.63 0.09 -9.56
CA GLU A 101 -9.97 -0.41 -10.89
C GLU A 101 -9.19 -1.71 -11.12
N ILE A 102 -9.88 -2.84 -11.00
CA ILE A 102 -9.25 -4.16 -11.13
C ILE A 102 -8.98 -4.45 -12.61
N ILE A 103 -7.73 -4.67 -12.96
CA ILE A 103 -7.29 -5.06 -14.30
C ILE A 103 -6.58 -6.40 -14.21
N ASP A 104 -7.17 -7.43 -14.83
CA ASP A 104 -6.60 -8.76 -14.89
C ASP A 104 -5.59 -8.88 -16.05
N PRO A 105 -4.29 -9.06 -15.77
CA PRO A 105 -3.27 -9.23 -16.80
C PRO A 105 -3.38 -10.56 -17.55
N SER A 106 -4.13 -11.54 -17.05
CA SER A 106 -4.29 -12.85 -17.72
C SER A 106 -5.43 -12.88 -18.74
N THR A 107 -6.28 -11.84 -18.76
CA THR A 107 -7.37 -11.74 -19.75
C THR A 107 -6.80 -11.42 -21.13
N PRO A 108 -7.18 -12.14 -22.20
CA PRO A 108 -6.71 -11.88 -23.56
C PRO A 108 -6.95 -10.43 -23.99
N ARG A 109 -5.97 -9.85 -24.69
CA ARG A 109 -6.00 -8.45 -25.15
C ARG A 109 -5.84 -8.41 -26.67
N GLU A 110 -6.38 -7.38 -27.30
CA GLU A 110 -6.24 -7.20 -28.75
C GLU A 110 -4.79 -6.89 -29.17
N ASP A 111 -3.99 -6.28 -28.28
CA ASP A 111 -2.59 -5.92 -28.55
C ASP A 111 -1.69 -6.36 -27.39
N GLU A 112 -1.12 -7.55 -27.52
CA GLU A 112 -0.24 -8.18 -26.53
C GLU A 112 1.21 -7.66 -26.61
N THR A 113 1.60 -7.07 -27.74
CA THR A 113 2.97 -6.58 -27.95
C THR A 113 3.25 -5.22 -27.33
N ARG A 114 2.19 -4.47 -26.99
CA ARG A 114 2.28 -3.12 -26.42
C ARG A 114 2.21 -3.17 -24.90
N VAL A 115 3.08 -2.42 -24.24
CA VAL A 115 3.17 -2.35 -22.79
C VAL A 115 2.03 -1.51 -22.20
N PHE A 116 1.27 -2.10 -21.28
CA PHE A 116 0.24 -1.46 -20.47
C PHE A 116 0.34 -1.88 -19.00
N PHE A 117 -0.59 -1.41 -18.17
CA PHE A 117 -0.75 -1.93 -16.81
C PHE A 117 -0.91 -3.46 -16.83
N GLY A 118 -0.23 -4.16 -15.92
CA GLY A 118 -0.26 -5.61 -15.83
C GLY A 118 0.74 -6.32 -16.77
N ALA A 119 1.45 -5.59 -17.63
CA ALA A 119 2.48 -6.18 -18.47
C ALA A 119 3.71 -6.57 -17.64
N THR A 120 4.29 -7.72 -17.98
CA THR A 120 5.63 -8.14 -17.57
C THR A 120 6.58 -7.91 -18.73
N VAL A 121 7.54 -7.03 -18.54
CA VAL A 121 8.44 -6.55 -19.59
C VAL A 121 9.85 -6.99 -19.27
N THR A 122 10.52 -7.62 -20.23
CA THR A 122 11.96 -7.85 -20.18
C THR A 122 12.63 -6.79 -21.05
N TYR A 123 13.62 -6.10 -20.50
CA TYR A 123 14.40 -5.09 -21.22
C TYR A 123 15.90 -5.27 -20.97
N ALA A 124 16.71 -4.87 -21.93
CA ALA A 124 18.16 -4.74 -21.78
C ALA A 124 18.56 -3.28 -21.63
N ASN A 125 19.57 -2.99 -20.81
CA ASN A 125 20.20 -1.68 -20.78
C ASN A 125 21.39 -1.60 -21.76
N GLU A 126 22.00 -0.41 -21.86
CA GLU A 126 23.20 -0.17 -22.67
C GLU A 126 24.40 -1.10 -22.37
N LYS A 127 24.43 -1.73 -21.19
CA LYS A 127 25.46 -2.70 -20.80
C LYS A 127 25.12 -4.14 -21.22
N GLY A 128 23.97 -4.36 -21.83
CA GLY A 128 23.44 -5.68 -22.15
C GLY A 128 22.91 -6.45 -20.94
N GLU A 129 22.67 -5.79 -19.80
CA GLU A 129 22.06 -6.43 -18.63
C GLU A 129 20.55 -6.52 -18.82
N GLU A 130 20.03 -7.75 -18.85
CA GLU A 130 18.60 -8.00 -18.94
C GLU A 130 17.92 -7.90 -17.58
N LYS A 131 16.78 -7.22 -17.53
CA LYS A 131 15.94 -7.09 -16.34
C LYS A 131 14.48 -7.34 -16.72
N THR A 132 13.80 -8.11 -15.89
CA THR A 132 12.36 -8.34 -16.01
C THR A 132 11.61 -7.59 -14.92
N VAL A 133 10.59 -6.84 -15.31
CA VAL A 133 9.73 -6.07 -14.39
C VAL A 133 8.26 -6.28 -14.71
N SER A 134 7.41 -6.29 -13.68
CA SER A 134 5.96 -6.31 -13.85
C SER A 134 5.37 -4.96 -13.41
N ILE A 135 4.52 -4.38 -14.26
CA ILE A 135 3.88 -3.09 -14.00
C ILE A 135 2.60 -3.34 -13.20
N VAL A 136 2.61 -2.93 -11.93
CA VAL A 136 1.53 -3.18 -10.95
C VAL A 136 1.03 -1.87 -10.32
N GLY A 137 0.00 -1.98 -9.48
CA GLY A 137 -0.55 -0.89 -8.70
C GLY A 137 0.41 -0.38 -7.62
N VAL A 138 0.12 0.82 -7.10
CA VAL A 138 0.94 1.46 -6.05
C VAL A 138 1.02 0.67 -4.74
N ASN A 139 0.05 -0.21 -4.48
CA ASN A 139 -0.02 -1.02 -3.26
C ASN A 139 0.56 -2.43 -3.46
N GLU A 140 1.10 -2.73 -4.64
CA GLU A 140 1.53 -4.06 -5.08
C GLU A 140 3.05 -4.13 -5.33
N ILE A 141 3.77 -3.06 -5.02
CA ILE A 141 5.19 -2.89 -5.31
C ILE A 141 6.03 -3.88 -4.50
N ASP A 142 6.93 -4.57 -5.19
CA ASP A 142 7.93 -5.47 -4.62
C ASP A 142 9.17 -5.47 -5.52
N THR A 143 10.18 -4.70 -5.15
CA THR A 143 11.42 -4.58 -5.93
C THR A 143 12.22 -5.86 -5.98
N THR A 144 12.05 -6.77 -5.01
CA THR A 144 12.77 -8.06 -5.00
C THR A 144 12.24 -9.00 -6.07
N ARG A 145 10.97 -8.83 -6.46
CA ARG A 145 10.28 -9.62 -7.49
C ARG A 145 10.14 -8.87 -8.82
N GLY A 146 10.73 -7.68 -8.92
CA GLY A 146 10.64 -6.82 -10.11
C GLY A 146 9.28 -6.11 -10.27
N TYR A 147 8.47 -6.00 -9.22
CA TYR A 147 7.17 -5.37 -9.29
C TYR A 147 7.29 -3.87 -9.09
N ILE A 148 7.01 -3.12 -10.14
CA ILE A 148 7.14 -1.67 -10.18
C ILE A 148 5.79 -1.01 -10.31
N SER A 149 5.63 0.14 -9.66
CA SER A 149 4.40 0.92 -9.77
C SER A 149 4.24 1.50 -11.17
N TRP A 150 3.01 1.48 -11.71
CA TRP A 150 2.67 2.13 -12.96
C TRP A 150 2.92 3.64 -13.00
N VAL A 151 3.01 4.30 -11.83
CA VAL A 151 3.38 5.73 -11.75
C VAL A 151 4.89 5.97 -11.66
N SER A 152 5.71 4.93 -11.59
CA SER A 152 7.17 5.06 -11.54
C SER A 152 7.75 5.62 -12.85
N PRO A 153 8.90 6.33 -12.81
CA PRO A 153 9.55 6.82 -14.02
C PRO A 153 9.83 5.71 -15.03
N LEU A 154 10.31 4.55 -14.56
CA LEU A 154 10.57 3.38 -15.41
C LEU A 154 9.28 2.89 -16.09
N ALA A 155 8.21 2.64 -15.33
CA ALA A 155 6.94 2.20 -15.92
C ALA A 155 6.38 3.22 -16.91
N ARG A 156 6.50 4.53 -16.61
CA ARG A 156 6.05 5.61 -17.51
C ARG A 156 6.83 5.65 -18.82
N THR A 157 8.11 5.32 -18.80
CA THR A 157 8.95 5.21 -20.02
C THR A 157 8.57 3.97 -20.83
N LEU A 158 8.24 2.85 -20.17
CA LEU A 158 7.88 1.60 -20.85
C LEU A 158 6.44 1.61 -21.40
N ILE A 159 5.49 2.27 -20.72
CA ILE A 159 4.08 2.29 -21.11
C ILE A 159 3.92 2.82 -22.55
N LYS A 160 3.12 2.12 -23.35
CA LYS A 160 2.85 2.33 -24.80
C LYS A 160 3.97 1.95 -25.75
N ALA A 161 5.17 1.63 -25.27
CA ALA A 161 6.20 1.06 -26.12
C ALA A 161 5.86 -0.40 -26.47
N ARG A 162 6.51 -0.93 -27.50
CA ARG A 162 6.32 -2.28 -28.03
C ARG A 162 7.59 -3.11 -27.87
N GLU A 163 7.42 -4.41 -27.96
CA GLU A 163 8.55 -5.34 -28.17
C GLU A 163 9.38 -4.92 -29.38
N GLY A 164 10.70 -4.81 -29.19
CA GLY A 164 11.67 -4.30 -30.17
C GLY A 164 11.90 -2.79 -30.15
N ASP A 165 11.14 -2.01 -29.37
CA ASP A 165 11.37 -0.57 -29.26
C ASP A 165 12.55 -0.26 -28.33
N VAL A 166 13.26 0.83 -28.64
CA VAL A 166 14.25 1.45 -27.74
C VAL A 166 13.66 2.70 -27.12
N VAL A 167 13.72 2.80 -25.79
CA VAL A 167 13.15 3.91 -25.02
C VAL A 167 14.20 4.54 -24.10
N THR A 168 14.15 5.86 -23.94
CA THR A 168 15.09 6.59 -23.09
C THR A 168 14.51 6.84 -21.70
N LEU A 169 15.08 6.18 -20.68
CA LEU A 169 14.77 6.44 -19.28
C LEU A 169 15.51 7.67 -18.80
N HIS A 170 14.78 8.64 -18.23
CA HIS A 170 15.35 9.82 -17.60
C HIS A 170 15.36 9.62 -16.08
N ALA A 171 16.50 9.18 -15.53
CA ALA A 171 16.69 8.98 -14.10
C ALA A 171 17.49 10.14 -13.49
N PRO A 172 17.42 10.37 -12.17
CA PRO A 172 18.24 11.39 -11.50
C PRO A 172 19.76 11.20 -11.71
N GLY A 173 20.22 9.97 -11.99
CA GLY A 173 21.61 9.64 -12.24
C GLY A 173 22.06 9.78 -13.70
N GLY A 174 21.16 10.19 -14.61
CA GLY A 174 21.44 10.30 -16.04
C GLY A 174 20.33 9.70 -16.91
N THR A 175 20.53 9.78 -18.22
CA THR A 175 19.70 9.09 -19.20
C THR A 175 20.28 7.71 -19.49
N GLU A 176 19.41 6.71 -19.62
CA GLU A 176 19.77 5.33 -19.97
C GLU A 176 18.85 4.85 -21.09
N GLU A 177 19.41 4.34 -22.18
CA GLU A 177 18.63 3.66 -23.23
C GLU A 177 18.28 2.23 -22.81
N LEU A 178 17.02 1.88 -23.00
CA LEU A 178 16.47 0.56 -22.70
C LEU A 178 15.86 -0.03 -23.97
N GLU A 179 16.30 -1.23 -24.35
CA GLU A 179 15.71 -2.01 -25.43
C GLU A 179 14.68 -2.98 -24.87
N ILE A 180 13.46 -2.95 -25.39
CA ILE A 180 12.39 -3.86 -24.96
C ILE A 180 12.54 -5.18 -25.70
N LEU A 181 12.93 -6.22 -24.97
CA LEU A 181 13.16 -7.54 -25.54
C LEU A 181 11.89 -8.37 -25.63
N GLU A 182 10.98 -8.23 -24.65
CA GLU A 182 9.79 -9.08 -24.57
C GLU A 182 8.69 -8.41 -23.76
N VAL A 183 7.44 -8.57 -24.21
CA VAL A 183 6.24 -8.17 -23.47
C VAL A 183 5.33 -9.38 -23.25
N ARG A 184 5.07 -9.71 -21.99
CA ARG A 184 4.17 -10.81 -21.61
C ARG A 184 3.03 -10.35 -20.71
N TYR A 185 1.86 -10.89 -20.97
CA TYR A 185 0.67 -10.75 -20.13
C TYR A 185 0.40 -12.10 -19.45
N GLN A 186 0.55 -12.13 -18.13
CA GLN A 186 0.40 -13.34 -17.33
C GLN A 186 -0.09 -12.99 -15.94
N ALA A 187 -0.59 -13.98 -15.20
CA ALA A 187 -0.93 -13.79 -13.79
C ALA A 187 0.30 -13.28 -13.02
N ILE A 188 0.12 -12.23 -12.23
CA ILE A 188 1.15 -11.66 -11.37
C ILE A 188 0.89 -12.16 -9.95
N PRO A 189 1.58 -13.21 -9.48
CA PRO A 189 1.31 -13.78 -8.18
C PRO A 189 1.63 -12.77 -7.08
N MET A 190 0.72 -12.57 -6.13
CA MET A 190 0.99 -11.79 -4.92
C MET A 190 1.11 -12.71 -3.73
N GLU A 191 1.95 -12.33 -2.77
CA GLU A 191 1.95 -13.03 -1.49
C GLU A 191 0.58 -12.84 -0.83
N PRO A 192 -0.06 -13.92 -0.35
CA PRO A 192 -1.31 -13.80 0.37
C PRO A 192 -1.11 -12.92 1.60
N PHE A 193 -2.19 -12.31 2.08
CA PHE A 193 -2.14 -11.56 3.33
C PHE A 193 -1.70 -12.49 4.46
N GLY A 194 -0.53 -12.20 5.04
CA GLY A 194 0.02 -12.90 6.19
C GLY A 194 -0.23 -12.11 7.46
N MET A 195 -0.66 -12.79 8.53
CA MET A 195 -0.97 -12.19 9.84
C MET A 195 0.23 -11.57 10.58
N GLY A 196 1.38 -11.37 9.92
CA GLY A 196 2.66 -11.02 10.52
C GLY A 196 3.40 -9.78 9.98
N SER A 197 2.92 -9.08 8.95
CA SER A 197 3.65 -7.90 8.41
C SER A 197 3.23 -6.58 9.04
N GLY A 198 2.91 -6.61 10.34
CA GLY A 198 2.62 -5.43 11.17
C GLY A 198 3.87 -4.79 11.77
N THR A 199 5.02 -4.89 11.11
CA THR A 199 6.26 -4.23 11.50
C THR A 199 6.88 -3.56 10.27
N GLY A 200 7.22 -2.28 10.42
CA GLY A 200 7.65 -1.42 9.35
C GLY A 200 8.84 -1.96 8.56
N ARG A 201 8.95 -1.47 7.31
CA ARG A 201 10.24 -1.32 6.61
C ARG A 201 11.30 -0.88 7.63
N ALA A 202 12.20 -1.79 7.97
CA ALA A 202 13.43 -1.49 8.68
C ALA A 202 14.56 -2.31 8.05
N MET A 203 15.42 -1.55 7.35
CA MET A 203 16.85 -1.79 7.18
C MET A 203 17.29 -2.95 6.27
N ALA A 204 17.32 -2.66 4.97
CA ALA A 204 18.46 -3.07 4.16
C ALA A 204 19.68 -2.27 4.66
N GLY A 205 20.45 -2.88 5.55
CA GLY A 205 21.67 -2.31 6.14
C GLY A 205 22.84 -3.28 6.01
N SER A 206 23.69 -2.98 5.03
CA SER A 206 25.14 -3.21 4.99
C SER A 206 25.69 -4.59 5.43
N ALA A 207 26.04 -5.42 4.43
CA ALA A 207 27.13 -6.39 4.57
C ALA A 207 28.23 -6.02 3.57
N ARG A 208 29.21 -5.25 4.05
CA ARG A 208 30.62 -5.28 3.65
C ARG A 208 31.45 -5.01 4.90
#